data_AF-A0A8J3G7C0-F1
#
_entry.id   AF-A0A8J3G7C0-F1
#
_cell.length_a   1.000
_cell.length_b   1.000
_cell.length_c   1.000
_cell.angle_alpha   90.00
_cell.angle_beta   90.00
_cell.angle_gamma   90.00
#
_symmetry.space_group_name_H-M   'P 1'
#
loop_
_entity.id
_entity.type
_entity.pdbx_description
1 polymer ?
#
loop_
_entity_poly.entity_id
_entity_poly.type
_entity_poly.pdbx_seq_one_letter_code
_entity_poly.pdbx_strand_id
1 'polypeptide(L)'
;MRTICFYFQVHQPFRVKPYRFFDIGEDHYYWDDYLNKSVIRKVAQKCYLPMNALLLEMIQQFPGKFKVAFAISGVCLDQFEAYAPDVLDSFRRLVATGQVELLAETDAHALCSLKSKAEFTRMVENHQAKIKRLFNGYEPKVFRNTELVYSDKIGAMVADMGFKGMLTEGAKHILGWKSPNFVYHNSLNPDLKVLLKNFQLSDDIAFRFSDKSWSEHPLTIEKFVNWMNAVPKEQEVVNLFMDYETFGEHQWAETGIFEFMRLLPGAILAHTNFSFSTPSEVLANAKAVAPIQVPIPISWADEERDLTAWLGNDLQNEAFTKLYEVEKRMAEIDDEELQRDWNYLQTSDHFYYMSTKFFSDGAVHAYFSPYDTPYDAFINYMNVLSDFILRVKRYEDAKVATEA
;
A
#
# COMPACT_ATOMS: atom_id res chain seq x y z
N MET A 1 22.60 3.60 -16.43
CA MET A 1 22.37 2.30 -15.76
C MET A 1 20.93 1.93 -16.00
N ARG A 2 20.63 0.74 -16.55
CA ARG A 2 19.23 0.31 -16.75
C ARG A 2 18.83 -0.67 -15.68
N THR A 3 17.70 -0.45 -15.02
CA THR A 3 17.29 -1.27 -13.87
C THR A 3 15.79 -1.46 -13.77
N ILE A 4 15.40 -2.64 -13.30
CA ILE A 4 14.06 -2.96 -12.84
C ILE A 4 14.01 -2.67 -11.34
N CYS A 5 12.94 -2.01 -10.91
CA CYS A 5 12.66 -1.74 -9.50
C CYS A 5 11.37 -2.45 -9.11
N PHE A 6 11.49 -3.53 -8.33
CA PHE A 6 10.34 -4.22 -7.76
C PHE A 6 9.92 -3.56 -6.45
N TYR A 7 8.63 -3.27 -6.34
CA TYR A 7 7.99 -2.91 -5.09
C TYR A 7 6.69 -3.69 -4.93
N PHE A 8 6.49 -4.24 -3.74
CA PHE A 8 5.29 -4.96 -3.35
C PHE A 8 4.59 -4.29 -2.16
N GLN A 9 3.30 -4.02 -2.29
CA GLN A 9 2.44 -3.61 -1.18
C GLN A 9 2.01 -4.84 -0.38
N VAL A 10 2.15 -4.78 0.94
CA VAL A 10 1.64 -5.81 1.86
C VAL A 10 0.66 -5.15 2.81
N HIS A 11 -0.63 -5.43 2.62
CA HIS A 11 -1.69 -4.81 3.39
C HIS A 11 -2.82 -5.79 3.70
N GLN A 12 -3.30 -5.75 4.94
CA GLN A 12 -4.54 -6.35 5.38
C GLN A 12 -5.17 -5.43 6.43
N PRO A 13 -6.45 -5.05 6.28
CA PRO A 13 -7.15 -4.25 7.27
C PRO A 13 -7.64 -5.11 8.45
N PHE A 14 -7.91 -4.46 9.60
CA PHE A 14 -8.75 -5.05 10.63
C PHE A 14 -10.21 -4.90 10.25
N ARG A 15 -10.90 -6.02 10.06
CA ARG A 15 -12.32 -6.07 9.74
C ARG A 15 -13.13 -5.81 11.01
N VAL A 16 -14.16 -5.00 10.84
CA VAL A 16 -15.11 -4.65 11.89
C VAL A 16 -16.15 -5.76 11.97
N LYS A 17 -16.48 -6.21 13.18
CA LYS A 17 -17.56 -7.18 13.39
C LYS A 17 -18.92 -6.55 13.03
N PRO A 18 -19.97 -7.34 12.78
CA PRO A 18 -21.31 -6.79 12.64
C PRO A 18 -21.68 -5.95 13.87
N TYR A 19 -21.97 -4.67 13.67
CA TYR A 19 -22.18 -3.67 14.72
C TYR A 19 -23.46 -2.88 14.45
N ARG A 20 -24.44 -3.07 15.33
CA ARG A 20 -25.82 -2.61 15.17
C ARG A 20 -26.03 -1.33 15.96
N PHE A 21 -27.12 -0.64 15.65
CA PHE A 21 -27.53 0.56 16.38
C PHE A 21 -27.64 0.35 17.90
N PHE A 22 -28.11 -0.82 18.34
CA PHE A 22 -28.27 -1.14 19.77
C PHE A 22 -26.95 -1.42 20.50
N ASP A 23 -25.86 -1.61 19.77
CA ASP A 23 -24.54 -1.85 20.37
C ASP A 23 -23.87 -0.53 20.77
N ILE A 24 -24.31 0.60 20.20
CA ILE A 24 -23.79 1.94 20.47
C ILE A 24 -24.00 2.30 21.95
N GLY A 25 -22.91 2.61 22.64
CA GLY A 25 -22.87 2.98 24.05
C GLY A 25 -22.71 1.81 25.01
N GLU A 26 -22.84 0.56 24.52
CA GLU A 26 -22.84 -0.69 25.30
C GLU A 26 -21.62 -1.57 24.98
N ASP A 27 -21.25 -1.71 23.69
CA ASP A 27 -20.14 -2.56 23.25
C ASP A 27 -19.02 -1.73 22.61
N HIS A 28 -17.87 -1.67 23.26
CA HIS A 28 -16.74 -0.85 22.84
C HIS A 28 -15.66 -1.62 22.07
N TYR A 29 -15.89 -2.89 21.76
CA TYR A 29 -14.95 -3.73 21.00
C TYR A 29 -15.41 -3.94 19.56
N TYR A 30 -14.72 -3.35 18.58
CA TYR A 30 -15.22 -3.31 17.20
C TYR A 30 -14.73 -4.42 16.28
N TRP A 31 -13.65 -5.11 16.64
CA TRP A 31 -12.86 -5.90 15.70
C TRP A 31 -13.30 -7.37 15.64
N ASP A 32 -13.34 -7.96 14.44
CA ASP A 32 -13.64 -9.39 14.26
C ASP A 32 -12.35 -10.23 14.33
N ASP A 33 -11.92 -10.58 15.54
CA ASP A 33 -10.68 -11.33 15.76
C ASP A 33 -10.63 -12.66 15.01
N TYR A 34 -11.76 -13.35 14.94
CA TYR A 34 -11.83 -14.65 14.29
C TYR A 34 -11.63 -14.50 12.77
N LEU A 35 -12.34 -13.57 12.15
CA LEU A 35 -12.23 -13.31 10.71
C LEU A 35 -10.84 -12.77 10.36
N ASN A 36 -10.33 -11.81 11.13
CA ASN A 36 -9.00 -11.23 10.90
C ASN A 36 -7.90 -12.29 11.00
N LYS A 37 -7.90 -13.10 12.06
CA LYS A 37 -6.98 -14.22 12.21
C LYS A 37 -7.12 -15.24 11.08
N SER A 38 -8.34 -15.58 10.69
CA SER A 38 -8.58 -16.60 9.65
C SER A 38 -8.08 -16.13 8.28
N VAL A 39 -8.35 -14.87 7.91
CA VAL A 39 -7.92 -14.30 6.63
C VAL A 39 -6.41 -14.15 6.57
N ILE A 40 -5.78 -13.53 7.58
CA ILE A 40 -4.33 -13.32 7.55
C ILE A 40 -3.57 -14.67 7.52
N ARG A 41 -4.07 -15.72 8.19
CA ARG A 41 -3.48 -17.07 8.11
C ARG A 41 -3.65 -17.69 6.74
N LYS A 42 -4.81 -17.53 6.09
CA LYS A 42 -5.04 -18.01 4.72
C LYS A 42 -4.06 -17.35 3.76
N VAL A 43 -3.96 -16.01 3.78
CA VAL A 43 -3.07 -15.25 2.90
C VAL A 43 -1.61 -15.59 3.20
N ALA A 44 -1.23 -15.75 4.48
CA ALA A 44 0.12 -16.18 4.86
C ALA A 44 0.53 -17.50 4.21
N GLN A 45 -0.36 -18.50 4.19
CA GLN A 45 -0.07 -19.83 3.65
C GLN A 45 0.01 -19.84 2.12
N LYS A 46 -0.79 -19.01 1.45
CA LYS A 46 -0.91 -19.01 -0.01
C LYS A 46 0.04 -18.02 -0.69
N CYS A 47 0.30 -16.90 -0.05
CA CYS A 47 1.09 -15.78 -0.58
C CYS A 47 2.38 -15.58 0.20
N TYR A 48 2.31 -15.05 1.43
CA TYR A 48 3.49 -14.47 2.07
C TYR A 48 4.61 -15.46 2.33
N LEU A 49 4.32 -16.61 2.95
CA LEU A 49 5.33 -17.60 3.28
C LEU A 49 5.96 -18.25 2.03
N PRO A 50 5.20 -18.78 1.06
CA PRO A 50 5.80 -19.37 -0.13
C PRO A 50 6.55 -18.33 -0.98
N MET A 51 6.01 -17.12 -1.11
CA MET A 51 6.66 -16.07 -1.90
C MET A 51 7.92 -15.53 -1.21
N ASN A 52 7.91 -15.34 0.12
CA ASN A 52 9.11 -14.95 0.85
C ASN A 52 10.20 -16.03 0.75
N ALA A 53 9.84 -17.31 0.78
CA ALA A 53 10.79 -18.40 0.57
C ALA A 53 11.39 -18.37 -0.84
N LEU A 54 10.55 -18.16 -1.86
CA LEU A 54 11.00 -18.01 -3.25
C LEU A 54 11.95 -16.82 -3.42
N LEU A 55 11.60 -15.65 -2.90
CA LEU A 55 12.43 -14.46 -2.99
C LEU A 55 13.76 -14.64 -2.28
N LEU A 56 13.77 -15.31 -1.12
CA LEU A 56 15.00 -15.65 -0.41
C LEU A 56 15.90 -16.57 -1.25
N GLU A 57 15.33 -17.59 -1.89
CA GLU A 57 16.03 -18.47 -2.83
C GLU A 57 16.67 -17.66 -3.97
N MET A 58 15.91 -16.75 -4.59
CA MET A 58 16.39 -15.91 -5.69
C MET A 58 17.50 -14.95 -5.26
N ILE A 59 17.38 -14.34 -4.08
CA ILE A 59 18.42 -13.48 -3.50
C ILE A 59 19.71 -14.27 -3.27
N GLN A 60 19.61 -15.51 -2.77
CA GLN A 60 20.77 -16.39 -2.55
C GLN A 60 21.40 -16.87 -3.85
N GLN A 61 20.60 -17.14 -4.88
CA GLN A 61 21.07 -17.54 -6.21
C GLN A 61 21.75 -16.39 -6.96
N PHE A 62 21.28 -15.15 -6.77
CA PHE A 62 21.77 -13.95 -7.44
C PHE A 62 22.27 -12.89 -6.43
N PRO A 63 23.31 -13.20 -5.63
CA PRO A 63 23.75 -12.35 -4.52
C PRO A 63 24.19 -10.98 -5.02
N GLY A 64 23.62 -9.93 -4.42
CA GLY A 64 23.90 -8.54 -4.79
C GLY A 64 23.27 -8.07 -6.12
N LYS A 65 22.65 -8.99 -6.89
CA LYS A 65 22.12 -8.72 -8.23
C LYS A 65 20.60 -8.70 -8.30
N PHE A 66 19.92 -9.50 -7.48
CA PHE A 66 18.46 -9.48 -7.38
C PHE A 66 18.03 -8.80 -6.07
N LYS A 67 17.12 -7.83 -6.20
CA LYS A 67 16.70 -6.94 -5.12
C LYS A 67 15.22 -6.62 -5.28
N VAL A 68 14.53 -6.44 -4.15
CA VAL A 68 13.11 -6.10 -4.10
C VAL A 68 12.85 -5.10 -2.97
N ALA A 69 11.68 -4.46 -2.98
CA ALA A 69 11.24 -3.60 -1.90
C ALA A 69 9.81 -3.95 -1.45
N PHE A 70 9.51 -3.65 -0.20
CA PHE A 70 8.19 -3.83 0.39
C PHE A 70 7.73 -2.56 1.10
N ALA A 71 6.46 -2.20 0.94
CA ALA A 71 5.76 -1.35 1.91
C ALA A 71 4.78 -2.25 2.65
N ILE A 72 4.99 -2.43 3.94
CA ILE A 72 4.12 -3.22 4.80
C ILE A 72 3.39 -2.23 5.69
N SER A 73 2.08 -2.10 5.53
CA SER A 73 1.27 -1.20 6.37
C SER A 73 1.39 -1.57 7.85
N GLY A 74 1.30 -0.58 8.74
CA GLY A 74 1.42 -0.81 10.18
C GLY A 74 0.34 -1.72 10.74
N VAL A 75 -0.90 -1.58 10.30
CA VAL A 75 -2.03 -2.47 10.63
C VAL A 75 -1.79 -3.91 10.20
N CYS A 76 -1.08 -4.14 9.09
CA CYS A 76 -0.70 -5.49 8.68
C CYS A 76 0.41 -6.06 9.58
N LEU A 77 1.38 -5.22 9.99
CA LEU A 77 2.39 -5.61 10.98
C LEU A 77 1.76 -5.99 12.33
N ASP A 78 0.75 -5.25 12.78
CA ASP A 78 0.01 -5.57 14.00
C ASP A 78 -0.68 -6.94 13.89
N GLN A 79 -1.28 -7.25 12.73
CA GLN A 79 -1.83 -8.58 12.46
C GLN A 79 -0.76 -9.68 12.39
N PHE A 80 0.43 -9.39 11.89
CA PHE A 80 1.53 -10.36 11.92
C PHE A 80 1.97 -10.66 13.35
N GLU A 81 2.14 -9.64 14.20
CA GLU A 81 2.48 -9.85 15.61
C GLU A 81 1.41 -10.66 16.34
N ALA A 82 0.13 -10.36 16.10
CA ALA A 82 -0.98 -11.02 16.78
C ALA A 82 -1.27 -12.45 16.27
N TYR A 83 -1.18 -12.66 14.96
CA TYR A 83 -1.78 -13.85 14.32
C TYR A 83 -0.83 -14.60 13.38
N ALA A 84 0.26 -13.99 12.90
CA ALA A 84 1.18 -14.61 11.94
C ALA A 84 2.67 -14.25 12.18
N PRO A 85 3.22 -14.57 13.37
CA PRO A 85 4.60 -14.21 13.71
C PRO A 85 5.65 -14.89 12.81
N ASP A 86 5.33 -16.06 12.27
CA ASP A 86 6.12 -16.77 11.25
C ASP A 86 6.27 -15.96 9.94
N VAL A 87 5.26 -15.20 9.55
CA VAL A 87 5.32 -14.28 8.41
C VAL A 87 6.26 -13.14 8.72
N LEU A 88 6.13 -12.50 9.89
CA LEU A 88 7.03 -11.43 10.31
C LEU A 88 8.48 -11.89 10.33
N ASP A 89 8.75 -13.08 10.88
CA ASP A 89 10.09 -13.67 10.88
C ASP A 89 10.61 -14.00 9.48
N SER A 90 9.73 -14.35 8.54
CA SER A 90 10.11 -14.54 7.14
C SER A 90 10.53 -13.22 6.46
N PHE A 91 9.84 -12.11 6.73
CA PHE A 91 10.25 -10.78 6.26
C PHE A 91 11.55 -10.32 6.92
N ARG A 92 11.73 -10.56 8.22
CA ARG A 92 13.00 -10.27 8.92
C ARG A 92 14.18 -11.00 8.26
N ARG A 93 14.01 -12.28 7.88
CA ARG A 93 15.03 -13.04 7.15
C ARG A 93 15.35 -12.42 5.79
N LEU A 94 14.35 -11.97 5.04
CA LEU A 94 14.53 -11.27 3.77
C LEU A 94 15.31 -9.95 3.95
N VAL A 95 14.90 -9.11 4.91
CA VAL A 95 15.57 -7.83 5.20
C VAL A 95 17.01 -8.04 5.66
N ALA A 96 17.28 -9.07 6.47
CA ALA A 96 18.63 -9.41 6.95
C ALA A 96 19.61 -9.78 5.83
N THR A 97 19.14 -10.10 4.62
CA THR A 97 20.01 -10.32 3.45
C THR A 97 20.71 -9.05 2.96
N GLY A 98 20.17 -7.87 3.32
CA GLY A 98 20.61 -6.58 2.79
C GLY A 98 20.22 -6.33 1.33
N GLN A 99 19.43 -7.22 0.71
CA GLN A 99 18.94 -7.08 -0.67
C GLN A 99 17.45 -6.70 -0.75
N VAL A 100 16.82 -6.46 0.41
CA VAL A 100 15.42 -6.06 0.53
C VAL A 100 15.31 -4.72 1.22
N GLU A 101 14.64 -3.77 0.58
CA GLU A 101 14.33 -2.45 1.15
C GLU A 101 12.91 -2.43 1.75
N LEU A 102 12.77 -1.85 2.94
CA LEU A 102 11.45 -1.51 3.49
C LEU A 102 11.18 -0.03 3.25
N LEU A 103 9.97 0.28 2.80
CA LEU A 103 9.50 1.64 2.56
C LEU A 103 8.65 2.11 3.74
N ALA A 104 8.63 3.44 3.96
CA ALA A 104 7.71 4.06 4.90
C ALA A 104 6.35 4.24 4.25
N GLU A 105 5.32 4.18 5.09
CA GLU A 105 3.93 4.45 4.75
C GLU A 105 3.20 4.99 6.00
N THR A 106 1.90 5.21 5.94
CA THR A 106 1.04 5.44 7.09
C THR A 106 0.86 4.15 7.92
N ASP A 107 0.82 4.28 9.25
CA ASP A 107 0.63 3.15 10.17
C ASP A 107 -0.70 2.42 9.90
N ALA A 108 -1.77 3.16 9.63
CA ALA A 108 -3.09 2.58 9.38
C ALA A 108 -3.44 2.34 7.91
N HIS A 109 -2.51 2.50 6.96
CA HIS A 109 -2.87 2.51 5.54
C HIS A 109 -4.00 3.52 5.26
N ALA A 110 -3.85 4.73 5.83
CA ALA A 110 -4.88 5.74 5.93
C ALA A 110 -4.77 6.84 4.88
N LEU A 111 -5.92 7.43 4.55
CA LEU A 111 -6.05 8.55 3.61
C LEU A 111 -5.82 9.93 4.26
N CYS A 112 -5.19 9.98 5.45
CA CYS A 112 -4.99 11.21 6.24
C CYS A 112 -4.22 12.31 5.50
N SER A 113 -3.35 11.95 4.56
CA SER A 113 -2.65 12.91 3.66
C SER A 113 -3.58 13.82 2.85
N LEU A 114 -4.84 13.44 2.67
CA LEU A 114 -5.86 14.22 1.98
C LEU A 114 -6.58 15.22 2.89
N LYS A 115 -6.47 15.05 4.21
CA LYS A 115 -7.30 15.78 5.19
C LYS A 115 -6.48 16.64 6.15
N SER A 116 -5.43 16.08 6.74
CA SER A 116 -4.63 16.76 7.76
C SER A 116 -3.16 16.42 7.65
N LYS A 117 -2.32 17.46 7.51
CA LYS A 117 -0.87 17.32 7.53
C LYS A 117 -0.37 16.80 8.88
N ALA A 118 -0.97 17.25 9.99
CA ALA A 118 -0.53 16.87 11.33
C ALA A 118 -0.79 15.38 11.59
N GLU A 119 -2.01 14.92 11.30
CA GLU A 119 -2.35 13.50 11.43
C GLU A 119 -1.55 12.64 10.46
N PHE A 120 -1.33 13.11 9.23
CA PHE A 120 -0.47 12.41 8.27
C PHE A 120 0.96 12.24 8.80
N THR A 121 1.58 13.30 9.33
CA THR A 121 2.92 13.20 9.92
C THR A 121 2.95 12.25 11.11
N ARG A 122 2.00 12.36 12.04
CA ARG A 122 1.89 11.44 13.20
C ARG A 122 1.80 9.98 12.77
N MET A 123 0.94 9.70 11.79
CA MET A 123 0.70 8.37 11.26
C MET A 123 1.95 7.78 10.58
N VAL A 124 2.77 8.60 9.93
CA VAL A 124 4.04 8.18 9.32
C VAL A 124 5.12 7.96 10.39
N GLU A 125 5.21 8.82 11.40
CA GLU A 125 6.14 8.66 12.53
C GLU A 125 5.86 7.36 13.31
N ASN A 126 4.59 7.06 13.57
CA ASN A 126 4.16 5.80 14.19
C ASN A 126 4.61 4.58 13.38
N HIS A 127 4.42 4.62 12.05
CA HIS A 127 4.87 3.55 11.16
C HIS A 127 6.39 3.37 11.19
N GLN A 128 7.15 4.46 11.10
CA GLN A 128 8.62 4.41 11.17
C GLN A 128 9.10 3.83 12.50
N ALA A 129 8.48 4.22 13.62
CA ALA A 129 8.79 3.66 14.93
C ALA A 129 8.51 2.14 14.98
N LYS A 130 7.39 1.70 14.40
CA LYS A 130 7.01 0.28 14.30
C LYS A 130 8.00 -0.51 13.43
N ILE A 131 8.37 -0.01 12.26
CA ILE A 131 9.40 -0.63 11.41
C ILE A 131 10.74 -0.73 12.16
N LYS A 132 11.16 0.35 12.80
CA LYS A 132 12.41 0.39 13.58
C LYS A 132 12.41 -0.67 14.69
N ARG A 133 11.30 -0.82 15.42
CA ARG A 133 11.11 -1.84 16.45
C ARG A 133 11.19 -3.25 15.87
N LEU A 134 10.47 -3.51 14.78
CA LEU A 134 10.26 -4.87 14.28
C LEU A 134 11.41 -5.39 13.40
N PHE A 135 12.19 -4.50 12.79
CA PHE A 135 13.24 -4.85 11.83
C PHE A 135 14.63 -4.38 12.29
N ASN A 136 14.98 -4.62 13.55
CA ASN A 136 16.32 -4.42 14.10
C ASN A 136 16.90 -3.01 13.87
N GLY A 137 16.10 -1.97 14.09
CA GLY A 137 16.52 -0.59 13.94
C GLY A 137 16.46 -0.06 12.51
N TYR A 138 15.80 -0.76 11.58
CA TYR A 138 15.66 -0.32 10.20
C TYR A 138 14.94 1.04 10.10
N GLU A 139 15.48 1.95 9.29
CA GLU A 139 14.92 3.27 9.04
C GLU A 139 14.64 3.46 7.54
N PRO A 140 13.36 3.41 7.11
CA PRO A 140 13.00 3.60 5.72
C PRO A 140 13.38 4.99 5.19
N LYS A 141 13.83 5.05 3.93
CA LYS A 141 14.32 6.28 3.28
C LYS A 141 13.44 6.78 2.14
N VAL A 142 12.55 5.92 1.67
CA VAL A 142 11.65 6.18 0.56
C VAL A 142 10.22 5.98 1.05
N PHE A 143 9.34 6.86 0.61
CA PHE A 143 7.95 6.88 1.03
C PHE A 143 7.04 6.28 -0.05
N ARG A 144 6.12 5.43 0.38
CA ARG A 144 4.97 5.00 -0.41
C ARG A 144 3.73 5.43 0.35
N ASN A 145 2.93 6.30 -0.24
CA ASN A 145 1.65 6.66 0.38
C ASN A 145 0.61 5.58 0.10
N THR A 146 -0.39 5.52 0.97
CA THR A 146 -1.57 4.69 0.81
C THR A 146 -2.11 4.79 -0.61
N GLU A 147 -2.25 3.64 -1.26
CA GLU A 147 -2.81 3.49 -2.61
C GLU A 147 -2.06 4.27 -3.70
N LEU A 148 -0.76 4.50 -3.49
CA LEU A 148 0.06 5.37 -4.33
C LEU A 148 -0.54 6.78 -4.50
N VAL A 149 -1.31 7.25 -3.51
CA VAL A 149 -1.96 8.55 -3.56
C VAL A 149 -0.91 9.66 -3.58
N TYR A 150 -0.96 10.48 -4.62
CA TYR A 150 0.00 11.56 -4.83
C TYR A 150 -0.65 12.82 -5.38
N SER A 151 -0.20 13.95 -4.87
CA SER A 151 -0.30 15.25 -5.53
C SER A 151 1.00 16.00 -5.26
N ASP A 152 1.23 17.08 -5.99
CA ASP A 152 2.39 17.94 -5.78
C ASP A 152 2.49 18.42 -4.32
N LYS A 153 1.34 18.71 -3.69
CA LYS A 153 1.26 19.09 -2.26
C LYS A 153 1.61 17.94 -1.33
N ILE A 154 1.12 16.73 -1.61
CA ILE A 154 1.44 15.54 -0.79
C ILE A 154 2.93 15.22 -0.88
N GLY A 155 3.51 15.28 -2.09
CA GLY A 155 4.95 15.13 -2.25
C GLY A 155 5.71 16.18 -1.44
N ALA A 156 5.31 17.46 -1.45
CA ALA A 156 5.95 18.47 -0.62
C ALA A 156 5.86 18.15 0.90
N MET A 157 4.72 17.65 1.38
CA MET A 157 4.59 17.20 2.78
C MET A 157 5.52 16.02 3.10
N VAL A 158 5.68 15.08 2.18
CA VAL A 158 6.63 13.95 2.32
C VAL A 158 8.08 14.44 2.33
N ALA A 159 8.42 15.44 1.52
CA ALA A 159 9.73 16.05 1.51
C ALA A 159 10.05 16.77 2.84
N ASP A 160 9.07 17.46 3.42
CA ASP A 160 9.18 18.13 4.73
C ASP A 160 9.49 17.13 5.87
N MET A 161 9.02 15.88 5.74
CA MET A 161 9.34 14.78 6.67
C MET A 161 10.74 14.18 6.45
N GLY A 162 11.52 14.69 5.49
CA GLY A 162 12.92 14.32 5.26
C GLY A 162 13.15 13.19 4.26
N PHE A 163 12.10 12.62 3.67
CA PHE A 163 12.22 11.60 2.63
C PHE A 163 12.85 12.16 1.36
N LYS A 164 13.61 11.31 0.65
CA LYS A 164 14.32 11.68 -0.60
C LYS A 164 13.65 11.21 -1.87
N GLY A 165 12.67 10.32 -1.74
CA GLY A 165 11.77 10.07 -2.85
C GLY A 165 10.49 9.38 -2.46
N MET A 166 9.59 9.38 -3.42
CA MET A 166 8.22 8.91 -3.26
C MET A 166 7.79 8.09 -4.47
N LEU A 167 7.03 7.02 -4.24
CA LEU A 167 6.41 6.22 -5.29
C LEU A 167 5.00 6.75 -5.60
N THR A 168 4.60 6.73 -6.87
CA THR A 168 3.22 7.05 -7.30
C THR A 168 2.85 6.35 -8.61
N GLU A 169 1.58 6.42 -9.01
CA GLU A 169 1.08 5.91 -10.29
C GLU A 169 1.63 6.70 -11.49
N GLY A 170 1.98 6.00 -12.57
CA GLY A 170 2.28 6.54 -13.89
C GLY A 170 1.02 6.74 -14.73
N ALA A 171 0.04 7.48 -14.21
CA ALA A 171 -1.27 7.63 -14.85
C ALA A 171 -1.16 8.28 -16.24
N LYS A 172 -1.84 7.72 -17.24
CA LYS A 172 -1.79 8.21 -18.63
C LYS A 172 -2.13 9.70 -18.76
N HIS A 173 -3.16 10.15 -18.03
CA HIS A 173 -3.63 11.54 -18.08
C HIS A 173 -2.63 12.53 -17.43
N ILE A 174 -1.71 12.06 -16.59
CA ILE A 174 -0.62 12.86 -16.01
C ILE A 174 0.63 12.83 -16.90
N LEU A 175 0.96 11.67 -17.44
CA LEU A 175 2.14 11.49 -18.27
C LEU A 175 2.01 12.18 -19.63
N GLY A 176 0.83 12.11 -20.26
CA GLY A 176 0.65 12.54 -21.64
C GLY A 176 1.60 11.77 -22.56
N TRP A 177 2.60 12.45 -23.13
CA TRP A 177 3.64 11.84 -23.98
C TRP A 177 4.88 11.37 -23.21
N LYS A 178 4.96 11.66 -21.91
CA LYS A 178 6.08 11.27 -21.04
C LYS A 178 6.03 9.76 -20.74
N SER A 179 7.17 9.19 -20.34
CA SER A 179 7.25 7.78 -19.94
C SER A 179 7.29 7.62 -18.42
N PRO A 180 6.64 6.59 -17.83
CA PRO A 180 6.81 6.27 -16.41
C PRO A 180 8.22 5.74 -16.09
N ASN A 181 9.01 5.41 -17.12
CA ASN A 181 10.32 4.79 -16.98
C ASN A 181 11.49 5.78 -16.76
N PHE A 182 11.16 7.03 -16.46
CA PHE A 182 12.11 8.05 -16.03
C PHE A 182 11.90 8.35 -14.55
N VAL A 183 12.94 8.86 -13.90
CA VAL A 183 12.82 9.47 -12.57
C VAL A 183 12.41 10.92 -12.75
N TYR A 184 11.38 11.35 -12.03
CA TYR A 184 10.95 12.75 -11.98
C TYR A 184 11.32 13.35 -10.63
N HIS A 185 11.02 14.62 -10.45
CA HIS A 185 11.01 15.24 -9.13
C HIS A 185 9.68 15.95 -8.88
N ASN A 186 9.36 16.18 -7.61
CA ASN A 186 8.17 16.93 -7.23
C ASN A 186 8.27 18.37 -7.76
N SER A 187 7.14 18.94 -8.18
CA SER A 187 7.09 20.28 -8.79
C SER A 187 7.26 21.42 -7.78
N LEU A 188 6.92 21.19 -6.51
CA LEU A 188 7.01 22.18 -5.43
C LEU A 188 8.31 22.06 -4.64
N ASN A 189 8.86 20.86 -4.53
CA ASN A 189 10.13 20.57 -3.86
C ASN A 189 11.01 19.63 -4.73
N PRO A 190 11.91 20.19 -5.57
CA PRO A 190 12.75 19.41 -6.49
C PRO A 190 13.73 18.43 -5.83
N ASP A 191 13.97 18.54 -4.52
CA ASP A 191 14.84 17.60 -3.79
C ASP A 191 14.16 16.24 -3.56
N LEU A 192 12.83 16.17 -3.66
CA LEU A 192 12.08 14.91 -3.62
C LEU A 192 11.95 14.33 -5.02
N LYS A 193 12.61 13.19 -5.25
CA LYS A 193 12.47 12.41 -6.48
C LYS A 193 11.18 11.60 -6.48
N VAL A 194 10.59 11.39 -7.65
CA VAL A 194 9.33 10.68 -7.83
C VAL A 194 9.53 9.52 -8.80
N LEU A 195 9.20 8.30 -8.37
CA LEU A 195 9.22 7.09 -9.19
C LEU A 195 7.79 6.72 -9.56
N LEU A 196 7.54 6.57 -10.87
CA LEU A 196 6.22 6.29 -11.41
C LEU A 196 6.08 4.80 -11.71
N LYS A 197 5.01 4.17 -11.25
CA LYS A 197 4.63 2.80 -11.63
C LYS A 197 4.54 2.71 -13.16
N ASN A 198 5.16 1.68 -13.74
CA ASN A 198 4.86 1.29 -15.11
C ASN A 198 3.56 0.47 -15.09
N PHE A 199 2.41 1.15 -15.13
CA PHE A 199 1.11 0.52 -14.93
C PHE A 199 0.87 -0.64 -15.90
N GLN A 200 1.30 -0.53 -17.16
CA GLN A 200 1.08 -1.57 -18.16
C GLN A 200 1.79 -2.87 -17.75
N LEU A 201 3.11 -2.84 -17.55
CA LEU A 201 3.89 -4.04 -17.21
C LEU A 201 3.56 -4.58 -15.82
N SER A 202 3.24 -3.70 -14.86
CA SER A 202 2.77 -4.12 -13.55
C SER A 202 1.44 -4.85 -13.62
N ASP A 203 0.45 -4.27 -14.31
CA ASP A 203 -0.90 -4.85 -14.42
C ASP A 203 -0.91 -6.11 -15.29
N ASP A 204 0.01 -6.24 -16.24
CA ASP A 204 0.22 -7.46 -17.04
C ASP A 204 0.62 -8.65 -16.15
N ILE A 205 1.41 -8.41 -15.09
CA ILE A 205 1.78 -9.42 -14.08
C ILE A 205 0.65 -9.57 -13.04
N ALA A 206 0.13 -8.47 -12.53
CA ALA A 206 -0.80 -8.48 -11.40
C ALA A 206 -2.20 -9.01 -11.77
N PHE A 207 -2.74 -8.55 -12.89
CA PHE A 207 -4.13 -8.80 -13.28
C PHE A 207 -4.26 -9.69 -14.51
N ARG A 208 -3.47 -9.45 -15.56
CA ARG A 208 -3.66 -10.12 -16.87
C ARG A 208 -2.94 -11.46 -17.01
N PHE A 209 -2.11 -11.85 -16.03
CA PHE A 209 -1.23 -13.00 -16.14
C PHE A 209 -1.98 -14.31 -16.48
N SER A 210 -3.12 -14.57 -15.84
CA SER A 210 -3.98 -15.73 -16.10
C SER A 210 -5.20 -15.44 -16.99
N ASP A 211 -5.33 -14.21 -17.51
CA ASP A 211 -6.44 -13.81 -18.36
C ASP A 211 -6.26 -14.35 -19.78
N LYS A 212 -6.99 -15.43 -20.10
CA LYS A 212 -6.95 -16.06 -21.43
C LYS A 212 -7.57 -15.21 -22.54
N SER A 213 -8.30 -14.16 -22.20
CA SER A 213 -8.92 -13.23 -23.17
C SER A 213 -7.98 -12.09 -23.57
N TRP A 214 -6.94 -11.83 -22.78
CA TRP A 214 -5.93 -10.83 -23.10
C TRP A 214 -5.12 -11.25 -24.33
N SER A 215 -4.96 -10.33 -25.30
CA SER A 215 -4.33 -10.63 -26.59
C SER A 215 -2.87 -11.09 -26.49
N GLU A 216 -2.18 -10.75 -25.40
CA GLU A 216 -0.81 -11.18 -25.14
C GLU A 216 -0.71 -12.40 -24.22
N HIS A 217 -1.81 -13.08 -23.87
CA HIS A 217 -1.75 -14.30 -23.08
C HIS A 217 -1.23 -15.50 -23.92
N PRO A 218 -0.36 -16.37 -23.36
CA PRO A 218 0.22 -16.32 -22.02
C PRO A 218 1.39 -15.33 -21.91
N LEU A 219 1.61 -14.78 -20.71
CA LEU A 219 2.83 -14.05 -20.39
C LEU A 219 3.98 -15.02 -20.11
N THR A 220 4.90 -15.16 -21.06
CA THR A 220 6.08 -16.01 -20.93
C THR A 220 7.33 -15.20 -20.56
N ILE A 221 8.35 -15.88 -20.03
CA ILE A 221 9.65 -15.26 -19.73
C ILE A 221 10.28 -14.64 -20.98
N GLU A 222 10.26 -15.35 -22.11
CA GLU A 222 10.80 -14.87 -23.38
C GLU A 222 10.08 -13.60 -23.85
N LYS A 223 8.74 -13.57 -23.76
CA LYS A 223 7.93 -12.41 -24.10
C LYS A 223 8.29 -11.21 -23.23
N PHE A 224 8.37 -11.41 -21.91
CA PHE A 224 8.74 -10.34 -20.99
C PHE A 224 10.15 -9.81 -21.24
N VAL A 225 11.14 -10.68 -21.47
CA VAL A 225 12.51 -10.30 -21.86
C VAL A 225 12.52 -9.48 -23.14
N ASN A 226 11.74 -9.88 -24.16
CA ASN A 226 11.62 -9.14 -25.41
C ASN A 226 11.03 -7.74 -25.20
N TRP A 227 10.00 -7.61 -24.37
CA TRP A 227 9.43 -6.31 -23.99
C TRP A 227 10.46 -5.43 -23.28
N MET A 228 11.23 -5.99 -22.34
CA MET A 228 12.30 -5.26 -21.66
C MET A 228 13.38 -4.78 -22.63
N ASN A 229 13.79 -5.62 -23.59
CA ASN A 229 14.76 -5.23 -24.62
C ASN A 229 14.23 -4.16 -25.59
N ALA A 230 12.91 -4.09 -25.78
CA ALA A 230 12.25 -3.07 -26.60
C ALA A 230 12.11 -1.70 -25.90
N VAL A 231 12.27 -1.63 -24.57
CA VAL A 231 12.27 -0.34 -23.86
C VAL A 231 13.40 0.55 -24.41
N PRO A 232 13.15 1.83 -24.74
CA PRO A 232 14.20 2.75 -25.21
C PRO A 232 15.37 2.87 -24.22
N LYS A 233 16.59 3.08 -24.74
CA LYS A 233 17.80 3.08 -23.90
C LYS A 233 17.83 4.22 -22.90
N GLU A 234 17.22 5.35 -23.25
CA GLU A 234 17.10 6.55 -22.42
C GLU A 234 16.16 6.31 -21.23
N GLN A 235 15.22 5.37 -21.37
CA GLN A 235 14.31 4.94 -20.31
C GLN A 235 15.04 3.90 -19.43
N GLU A 236 15.73 4.44 -18.43
CA GLU A 236 16.67 3.71 -17.58
C GLU A 236 16.00 2.91 -16.45
N VAL A 237 14.78 3.24 -16.05
CA VAL A 237 14.14 2.65 -14.87
C VAL A 237 12.81 2.02 -15.24
N VAL A 238 12.59 0.74 -14.95
CA VAL A 238 11.27 0.12 -15.09
C VAL A 238 10.75 -0.26 -13.71
N ASN A 239 9.74 0.48 -13.27
CA ASN A 239 9.12 0.33 -11.95
C ASN A 239 7.97 -0.66 -12.02
N LEU A 240 8.14 -1.83 -11.40
CA LEU A 240 7.13 -2.89 -11.33
C LEU A 240 6.53 -2.92 -9.93
N PHE A 241 5.47 -2.14 -9.75
CA PHE A 241 4.81 -1.88 -8.48
C PHE A 241 3.46 -2.61 -8.45
N MET A 242 3.21 -3.47 -7.46
CA MET A 242 2.00 -4.29 -7.39
C MET A 242 1.66 -4.71 -5.97
N ASP A 243 0.43 -5.17 -5.74
CA ASP A 243 0.07 -5.86 -4.50
C ASP A 243 0.86 -7.15 -4.37
N TYR A 244 1.31 -7.47 -3.16
CA TYR A 244 2.06 -8.70 -2.93
C TYR A 244 1.17 -9.94 -3.07
N GLU A 245 -0.11 -9.77 -2.74
CA GLU A 245 -1.21 -10.71 -2.92
C GLU A 245 -1.48 -11.05 -4.39
N THR A 246 -0.83 -10.37 -5.34
CA THR A 246 -0.66 -10.84 -6.73
C THR A 246 -0.25 -12.31 -6.76
N PHE A 247 0.71 -12.71 -5.92
CA PHE A 247 1.25 -14.07 -5.88
C PHE A 247 0.48 -14.90 -4.86
N GLY A 248 -0.44 -15.76 -5.33
CA GLY A 248 -1.12 -16.76 -4.49
C GLY A 248 -2.53 -16.40 -4.02
N GLU A 249 -2.98 -15.15 -4.16
CA GLU A 249 -4.39 -14.77 -3.95
C GLU A 249 -5.05 -14.25 -5.24
N HIS A 250 -4.45 -13.28 -5.96
CA HIS A 250 -5.00 -12.83 -7.25
C HIS A 250 -4.63 -13.78 -8.39
N GLN A 251 -3.36 -14.18 -8.47
CA GLN A 251 -2.86 -15.21 -9.37
C GLN A 251 -2.55 -16.46 -8.57
N TRP A 252 -3.38 -17.49 -8.70
CA TRP A 252 -3.19 -18.78 -8.02
C TRP A 252 -1.87 -19.45 -8.42
N ALA A 253 -1.28 -20.26 -7.54
CA ALA A 253 0.01 -20.90 -7.82
C ALA A 253 -0.03 -21.78 -9.08
N GLU A 254 -1.17 -22.41 -9.36
CA GLU A 254 -1.44 -23.26 -10.51
C GLU A 254 -1.41 -22.51 -11.84
N THR A 255 -1.51 -21.17 -11.82
CA THR A 255 -1.33 -20.35 -13.03
C THR A 255 0.12 -20.33 -13.51
N GLY A 256 1.07 -20.73 -12.66
CA GLY A 256 2.51 -20.68 -12.94
C GLY A 256 3.18 -19.36 -12.54
N ILE A 257 2.47 -18.44 -11.87
CA ILE A 257 3.01 -17.13 -11.49
C ILE A 257 4.27 -17.21 -10.59
N PHE A 258 4.33 -18.19 -9.69
CA PHE A 258 5.52 -18.41 -8.85
C PHE A 258 6.72 -18.90 -9.67
N GLU A 259 6.48 -19.76 -10.66
CA GLU A 259 7.53 -20.22 -11.57
C GLU A 259 8.00 -19.10 -12.49
N PHE A 260 7.08 -18.26 -12.96
CA PHE A 260 7.43 -17.05 -13.69
C PHE A 260 8.36 -16.16 -12.86
N MET A 261 8.03 -15.89 -11.59
CA MET A 261 8.91 -15.10 -10.72
C MET A 261 10.24 -15.79 -10.42
N ARG A 262 10.27 -17.12 -10.30
CA ARG A 262 11.51 -17.91 -10.13
C ARG A 262 12.48 -17.72 -11.29
N LEU A 263 11.95 -17.75 -12.52
CA LEU A 263 12.78 -17.72 -13.73
C LEU A 263 13.16 -16.30 -14.15
N LEU A 264 12.31 -15.31 -13.83
CA LEU A 264 12.43 -13.95 -14.32
C LEU A 264 13.77 -13.28 -13.98
N PRO A 265 14.29 -13.29 -12.73
CA PRO A 265 15.56 -12.64 -12.40
C PRO A 265 16.73 -13.17 -13.23
N GLY A 266 16.84 -14.49 -13.36
CA GLY A 266 17.90 -15.14 -14.15
C GLY A 266 17.82 -14.75 -15.62
N ALA A 267 16.62 -14.76 -16.20
CA ALA A 267 16.41 -14.42 -17.60
C ALA A 267 16.71 -12.95 -17.90
N ILE A 268 16.28 -12.01 -17.03
CA ILE A 268 16.60 -10.59 -17.17
C ILE A 268 18.12 -10.36 -17.13
N LEU A 269 18.81 -10.94 -16.14
CA LEU A 269 20.25 -10.77 -15.97
C LEU A 269 21.06 -11.39 -17.12
N ALA A 270 20.55 -12.45 -17.76
CA ALA A 270 21.25 -13.15 -18.84
C ALA A 270 20.97 -12.55 -20.23
N HIS A 271 19.76 -12.04 -20.47
CA HIS A 271 19.27 -11.74 -21.82
C HIS A 271 18.89 -10.27 -22.05
N THR A 272 19.07 -9.41 -21.05
CA THR A 272 18.85 -7.98 -21.17
C THR A 272 20.05 -7.20 -20.61
N ASN A 273 20.04 -5.88 -20.77
CA ASN A 273 20.99 -4.99 -20.09
C ASN A 273 20.41 -4.36 -18.81
N PHE A 274 19.33 -4.93 -18.26
CA PHE A 274 18.73 -4.49 -17.00
C PHE A 274 19.34 -5.21 -15.80
N SER A 275 19.59 -4.46 -14.73
CA SER A 275 19.83 -4.95 -13.37
C SER A 275 18.56 -4.91 -12.53
N PHE A 276 18.65 -5.29 -11.25
CA PHE A 276 17.63 -4.98 -10.25
C PHE A 276 18.17 -3.96 -9.24
N SER A 277 17.32 -3.07 -8.78
CA SER A 277 17.67 -2.05 -7.79
C SER A 277 16.50 -1.81 -6.86
N THR A 278 16.80 -1.50 -5.60
CA THR A 278 15.77 -1.02 -4.68
C THR A 278 15.42 0.44 -5.01
N PRO A 279 14.28 0.97 -4.54
CA PRO A 279 13.93 2.38 -4.72
C PRO A 279 15.06 3.33 -4.30
N SER A 280 15.68 3.16 -3.13
CA SER A 280 16.80 4.00 -2.68
C SER A 280 17.98 4.00 -3.67
N GLU A 281 18.30 2.84 -4.26
CA GLU A 281 19.38 2.72 -5.24
C GLU A 281 19.03 3.40 -6.57
N VAL A 282 17.78 3.29 -7.01
CA VAL A 282 17.28 4.06 -8.17
C VAL A 282 17.44 5.55 -7.91
N LEU A 283 16.99 6.03 -6.73
CA LEU A 283 17.08 7.44 -6.35
C LEU A 283 18.52 7.94 -6.26
N ALA A 284 19.47 7.11 -5.83
CA ALA A 284 20.88 7.48 -5.75
C ALA A 284 21.55 7.58 -7.13
N ASN A 285 21.20 6.68 -8.06
CA ASN A 285 21.92 6.51 -9.31
C ASN A 285 21.28 7.21 -10.52
N ALA A 286 19.96 7.33 -10.56
CA ALA A 286 19.24 7.95 -11.67
C ALA A 286 19.02 9.46 -11.45
N LYS A 287 19.19 10.24 -12.52
CA LYS A 287 18.91 11.68 -12.50
C LYS A 287 17.42 11.92 -12.73
N ALA A 288 16.85 12.88 -12.00
CA ALA A 288 15.51 13.34 -12.28
C ALA A 288 15.52 14.14 -13.60
N VAL A 289 14.65 13.78 -14.54
CA VAL A 289 14.66 14.35 -15.89
C VAL A 289 13.84 15.63 -16.01
N ALA A 290 12.81 15.78 -15.17
CA ALA A 290 11.89 16.91 -15.17
C ALA A 290 11.02 16.91 -13.90
N PRO A 291 10.34 18.03 -13.59
CA PRO A 291 9.23 18.01 -12.63
C PRO A 291 8.07 17.19 -13.18
N ILE A 292 7.42 16.41 -12.32
CA ILE A 292 6.07 15.89 -12.56
C ILE A 292 5.06 16.84 -11.94
N GLN A 293 3.99 17.18 -12.67
CA GLN A 293 2.96 18.11 -12.24
C GLN A 293 1.66 17.35 -12.03
N VAL A 294 1.23 17.26 -10.77
CA VAL A 294 0.01 16.55 -10.34
C VAL A 294 -0.75 17.47 -9.38
N PRO A 295 -1.53 18.43 -9.91
CA PRO A 295 -2.20 19.44 -9.08
C PRO A 295 -3.37 18.87 -8.27
N ILE A 296 -3.99 17.80 -8.77
CA ILE A 296 -5.12 17.11 -8.14
C ILE A 296 -4.63 15.71 -7.76
N PRO A 297 -4.95 15.21 -6.55
CA PRO A 297 -4.53 13.88 -6.14
C PRO A 297 -4.96 12.78 -7.12
N ILE A 298 -4.00 11.91 -7.46
CA ILE A 298 -4.21 10.67 -8.21
C ILE A 298 -4.01 9.46 -7.30
N SER A 299 -4.40 8.30 -7.78
CA SER A 299 -4.16 6.99 -7.15
C SER A 299 -3.83 5.96 -8.23
N TRP A 300 -3.36 4.78 -7.82
CA TRP A 300 -3.20 3.63 -8.72
C TRP A 300 -4.46 2.78 -8.93
N ALA A 301 -5.55 3.08 -8.22
CA ALA A 301 -6.80 2.30 -8.27
C ALA A 301 -7.71 2.71 -9.43
N ASP A 302 -8.51 1.73 -9.85
CA ASP A 302 -9.50 1.77 -10.93
C ASP A 302 -8.95 2.35 -12.26
N GLU A 303 -9.71 2.25 -13.35
CA GLU A 303 -9.26 2.79 -14.65
C GLU A 303 -8.99 4.31 -14.62
N GLU A 304 -9.74 5.07 -13.82
CA GLU A 304 -9.62 6.52 -13.77
C GLU A 304 -8.32 7.03 -13.12
N ARG A 305 -7.67 6.20 -12.29
CA ARG A 305 -6.43 6.54 -11.56
C ARG A 305 -6.57 7.80 -10.70
N ASP A 306 -7.67 7.87 -9.96
CA ASP A 306 -8.02 9.00 -9.09
C ASP A 306 -8.53 8.52 -7.71
N LEU A 307 -9.10 9.42 -6.91
CA LEU A 307 -9.57 9.11 -5.56
C LEU A 307 -10.99 8.53 -5.48
N THR A 308 -11.68 8.34 -6.60
CA THR A 308 -13.11 7.99 -6.59
C THR A 308 -13.40 6.59 -6.04
N ALA A 309 -12.39 5.72 -5.92
CA ALA A 309 -12.52 4.44 -5.22
C ALA A 309 -12.77 4.59 -3.71
N TRP A 310 -12.36 5.72 -3.09
CA TRP A 310 -12.54 5.97 -1.66
C TRP A 310 -13.34 7.22 -1.32
N LEU A 311 -13.44 8.19 -2.23
CA LEU A 311 -14.10 9.49 -2.02
C LEU A 311 -14.97 9.88 -3.23
N GLY A 312 -15.58 8.90 -3.88
CA GLY A 312 -16.37 9.07 -5.11
C GLY A 312 -17.87 9.31 -4.91
N ASN A 313 -18.40 9.06 -3.71
CA ASN A 313 -19.84 9.21 -3.43
C ASN A 313 -20.13 9.83 -2.04
N ASP A 314 -21.41 10.12 -1.77
CA ASP A 314 -21.84 10.79 -0.54
C ASP A 314 -21.61 9.95 0.73
N LEU A 315 -21.74 8.61 0.65
CA LEU A 315 -21.52 7.71 1.79
C LEU A 315 -20.06 7.79 2.27
N GLN A 316 -19.14 7.69 1.32
CA GLN A 316 -17.71 7.79 1.54
C GLN A 316 -17.32 9.16 2.11
N ASN A 317 -17.81 10.23 1.49
CA ASN A 317 -17.47 11.59 1.91
C ASN A 317 -18.02 11.94 3.30
N GLU A 318 -19.22 11.47 3.65
CA GLU A 318 -19.79 11.64 4.99
C GLU A 318 -18.98 10.89 6.04
N ALA A 319 -18.71 9.60 5.83
CA ALA A 319 -17.93 8.78 6.75
C ALA A 319 -16.52 9.36 6.97
N PHE A 320 -15.85 9.74 5.88
CA PHE A 320 -14.53 10.37 5.94
C PHE A 320 -14.57 11.70 6.69
N THR A 321 -15.53 12.57 6.38
CA THR A 321 -15.63 13.88 7.05
C THR A 321 -15.90 13.72 8.54
N LYS A 322 -16.84 12.85 8.92
CA LYS A 322 -17.20 12.59 10.31
C LYS A 322 -16.05 12.02 11.12
N LEU A 323 -15.25 11.12 10.55
CA LEU A 323 -14.08 10.57 11.23
C LEU A 323 -13.10 11.68 11.65
N TYR A 324 -12.73 12.55 10.72
CA TYR A 324 -11.73 13.61 10.99
C TYR A 324 -12.29 14.81 11.77
N GLU A 325 -13.59 14.89 12.04
CA GLU A 325 -14.12 15.85 13.04
C GLU A 325 -13.57 15.57 14.45
N VAL A 326 -13.14 14.32 14.71
CA VAL A 326 -12.63 13.87 16.01
C VAL A 326 -11.12 14.07 16.16
N GLU A 327 -10.39 14.36 15.07
CA GLU A 327 -8.92 14.44 15.05
C GLU A 327 -8.34 15.33 16.16
N LYS A 328 -8.86 16.55 16.31
CA LYS A 328 -8.36 17.51 17.31
C LYS A 328 -8.51 17.00 18.75
N ARG A 329 -9.58 16.24 19.01
CA ARG A 329 -9.87 15.65 20.32
C ARG A 329 -8.91 14.49 20.57
N MET A 330 -8.71 13.65 19.57
CA MET A 330 -7.75 12.54 19.63
C MET A 330 -6.30 13.00 19.83
N ALA A 331 -5.94 14.20 19.37
CA ALA A 331 -4.60 14.76 19.60
C ALA A 331 -4.31 15.06 21.10
N GLU A 332 -5.33 15.12 21.96
CA GLU A 332 -5.21 15.42 23.40
C GLU A 332 -5.42 14.17 24.30
N ILE A 333 -5.62 13.01 23.69
CA ILE A 333 -5.93 11.74 24.35
C ILE A 333 -4.73 10.80 24.28
N ASP A 334 -4.23 10.36 25.44
CA ASP A 334 -3.10 9.42 25.53
C ASP A 334 -3.54 7.97 25.84
N ASP A 335 -4.85 7.70 25.80
CA ASP A 335 -5.38 6.35 26.01
C ASP A 335 -5.01 5.42 24.84
N GLU A 336 -4.25 4.37 25.15
CA GLU A 336 -3.70 3.45 24.14
C GLU A 336 -4.78 2.73 23.33
N GLU A 337 -5.92 2.39 23.96
CA GLU A 337 -7.00 1.68 23.29
C GLU A 337 -7.75 2.61 22.33
N LEU A 338 -8.08 3.83 22.75
CA LEU A 338 -8.67 4.84 21.88
C LEU A 338 -7.72 5.20 20.73
N GLN A 339 -6.42 5.35 20.98
CA GLN A 339 -5.44 5.63 19.92
C GLN A 339 -5.33 4.48 18.91
N ARG A 340 -5.35 3.23 19.38
CA ARG A 340 -5.39 2.05 18.50
C ARG A 340 -6.64 2.05 17.63
N ASP A 341 -7.81 2.22 18.24
CA ASP A 341 -9.08 2.18 17.51
C ASP A 341 -9.19 3.38 16.54
N TRP A 342 -8.71 4.57 16.93
CA TRP A 342 -8.58 5.74 16.05
C TRP A 342 -7.71 5.47 14.83
N ASN A 343 -6.56 4.83 15.02
CA ASN A 343 -5.69 4.45 13.91
C ASN A 343 -6.43 3.49 12.98
N TYR A 344 -7.00 2.41 13.51
CA TYR A 344 -7.62 1.37 12.68
C TYR A 344 -8.86 1.88 11.93
N LEU A 345 -9.67 2.75 12.53
CA LEU A 345 -10.84 3.35 11.86
C LEU A 345 -10.49 4.25 10.67
N GLN A 346 -9.24 4.72 10.57
CA GLN A 346 -8.75 5.52 9.45
C GLN A 346 -8.29 4.69 8.24
N THR A 347 -8.26 3.36 8.36
CA THR A 347 -7.83 2.46 7.27
C THR A 347 -8.65 2.70 6.00
N SER A 348 -7.99 2.86 4.85
CA SER A 348 -8.62 3.18 3.57
C SER A 348 -9.76 2.24 3.18
N ASP A 349 -9.61 0.96 3.51
CA ASP A 349 -10.49 -0.13 3.13
C ASP A 349 -11.92 0.09 3.60
N HIS A 350 -12.12 0.73 4.76
CA HIS A 350 -13.45 1.06 5.24
C HIS A 350 -14.22 1.95 4.26
N PHE A 351 -13.56 2.93 3.66
CA PHE A 351 -14.16 3.80 2.63
C PHE A 351 -14.27 3.07 1.29
N TYR A 352 -13.32 2.20 0.96
CA TYR A 352 -13.36 1.38 -0.26
C TYR A 352 -14.62 0.50 -0.29
N TYR A 353 -14.97 -0.12 0.84
CA TYR A 353 -16.17 -0.96 0.97
C TYR A 353 -17.48 -0.18 0.78
N MET A 354 -17.45 1.15 0.89
CA MET A 354 -18.60 2.04 0.65
C MET A 354 -18.70 2.53 -0.81
N SER A 355 -17.82 2.07 -1.70
CA SER A 355 -17.84 2.44 -3.11
C SER A 355 -19.09 1.91 -3.81
N THR A 356 -19.75 2.77 -4.58
CA THR A 356 -20.93 2.42 -5.39
C THR A 356 -20.60 2.22 -6.86
N LYS A 357 -19.31 2.23 -7.23
CA LYS A 357 -18.88 1.93 -8.59
C LYS A 357 -19.17 0.46 -8.90
N PHE A 358 -20.18 0.22 -9.74
CA PHE A 358 -20.43 -1.08 -10.34
C PHE A 358 -20.40 -0.94 -11.87
N PHE A 359 -19.83 -1.96 -12.53
CA PHE A 359 -19.92 -2.33 -13.96
C PHE A 359 -18.67 -2.25 -14.87
N SER A 360 -17.52 -1.68 -14.47
CA SER A 360 -16.24 -1.94 -15.17
C SER A 360 -15.27 -2.77 -14.32
N ASP A 361 -15.11 -2.43 -13.02
CA ASP A 361 -14.18 -3.08 -12.07
C ASP A 361 -14.87 -3.83 -10.91
N GLY A 362 -16.20 -3.98 -10.95
CA GLY A 362 -17.03 -4.47 -9.83
C GLY A 362 -16.71 -5.88 -9.30
N ALA A 363 -16.02 -6.72 -10.08
CA ALA A 363 -15.57 -8.03 -9.62
C ALA A 363 -14.47 -7.94 -8.55
N VAL A 364 -13.63 -6.91 -8.60
CA VAL A 364 -12.57 -6.67 -7.62
C VAL A 364 -13.19 -6.13 -6.32
N HIS A 365 -14.03 -5.08 -6.41
CA HIS A 365 -14.72 -4.47 -5.26
C HIS A 365 -15.58 -5.48 -4.48
N ALA A 366 -16.34 -6.34 -5.18
CA ALA A 366 -17.15 -7.39 -4.54
C ALA A 366 -16.32 -8.55 -3.96
N TYR A 367 -15.11 -8.80 -4.46
CA TYR A 367 -14.26 -9.89 -3.98
C TYR A 367 -13.60 -9.58 -2.62
N PHE A 368 -13.34 -8.31 -2.31
CA PHE A 368 -12.63 -7.90 -1.09
C PHE A 368 -13.52 -7.40 0.05
N SER A 369 -14.77 -6.99 -0.23
CA SER A 369 -15.67 -6.48 0.80
C SER A 369 -16.21 -7.61 1.70
N PRO A 370 -16.17 -7.47 3.04
CA PRO A 370 -16.85 -8.39 3.95
C PRO A 370 -18.36 -8.10 4.07
N TYR A 371 -18.88 -7.11 3.33
CA TYR A 371 -20.27 -6.66 3.36
C TYR A 371 -20.99 -6.99 2.06
N ASP A 372 -22.29 -7.31 2.17
CA ASP A 372 -23.14 -7.64 1.02
C ASP A 372 -23.37 -6.42 0.11
N THR A 373 -23.47 -5.22 0.68
CA THR A 373 -23.65 -3.97 -0.08
C THR A 373 -22.81 -2.81 0.49
N PRO A 374 -22.54 -1.77 -0.32
CA PRO A 374 -21.89 -0.55 0.16
C PRO A 374 -22.68 0.18 1.27
N TYR A 375 -24.01 0.01 1.29
CA TYR A 375 -24.86 0.58 2.33
C TYR A 375 -24.69 -0.16 3.66
N ASP A 376 -24.54 -1.49 3.63
CA ASP A 376 -24.26 -2.27 4.85
C ASP A 376 -22.90 -1.90 5.43
N ALA A 377 -21.88 -1.73 4.57
CA ALA A 377 -20.56 -1.24 4.98
C ALA A 377 -20.65 0.15 5.65
N PHE A 378 -21.36 1.09 5.02
CA PHE A 378 -21.57 2.44 5.55
C PHE A 378 -22.31 2.41 6.90
N ILE A 379 -23.44 1.70 7.00
CA ILE A 379 -24.24 1.63 8.23
C ILE A 379 -23.41 1.02 9.37
N ASN A 380 -22.71 -0.08 9.11
CA ASN A 380 -21.87 -0.74 10.10
C ASN A 380 -20.76 0.18 10.60
N TYR A 381 -20.03 0.81 9.68
CA TYR A 381 -18.94 1.74 10.01
C TYR A 381 -19.45 2.96 10.78
N MET A 382 -20.58 3.56 10.37
CA MET A 382 -21.14 4.74 11.04
C MET A 382 -21.65 4.43 12.44
N ASN A 383 -22.17 3.22 12.70
CA ASN A 383 -22.53 2.82 14.06
C ASN A 383 -21.28 2.71 14.94
N VAL A 384 -20.21 2.08 14.45
CA VAL A 384 -18.92 2.01 15.15
C VAL A 384 -18.35 3.39 15.41
N LEU A 385 -18.31 4.26 14.39
CA LEU A 385 -17.80 5.61 14.53
C LEU A 385 -18.63 6.42 15.54
N SER A 386 -19.95 6.23 15.58
CA SER A 386 -20.83 6.87 16.56
C SER A 386 -20.49 6.45 17.99
N ASP A 387 -20.28 5.15 18.24
CA ASP A 387 -19.84 4.67 19.56
C ASP A 387 -18.44 5.19 19.91
N PHE A 388 -17.50 5.17 18.96
CA PHE A 388 -16.16 5.69 19.16
C PHE A 388 -16.18 7.17 19.57
N ILE A 389 -16.98 8.01 18.91
CA ILE A 389 -17.18 9.42 19.27
C ILE A 389 -17.72 9.57 20.69
N LEU A 390 -18.63 8.70 21.13
CA LEU A 390 -19.15 8.69 22.50
C LEU A 390 -18.06 8.32 23.50
N ARG A 391 -17.20 7.34 23.21
CA ARG A 391 -16.07 6.97 24.07
C ARG A 391 -15.07 8.12 24.21
N VAL A 392 -14.71 8.78 23.12
CA VAL A 392 -13.86 9.99 23.14
C VAL A 392 -14.46 11.06 24.04
N LYS A 393 -15.78 11.31 23.94
CA LYS A 393 -16.47 12.28 24.79
C LYS A 393 -16.44 11.90 26.27
N ARG A 394 -16.74 10.63 26.59
CA ARG A 394 -16.71 10.12 27.97
C ARG A 394 -15.31 10.26 28.59
N TYR A 395 -14.26 10.03 27.79
CA TYR A 395 -12.88 10.20 28.24
C TYR A 395 -12.57 11.67 28.58
N GLU A 396 -12.93 12.61 27.70
CA GLU A 396 -12.77 14.04 27.96
C GLU A 396 -13.53 14.50 29.21
N ASP A 397 -14.79 14.11 29.34
CA ASP A 397 -15.63 14.45 30.49
C ASP A 397 -15.01 13.92 31.80
N ALA A 398 -14.45 12.71 31.79
CA ALA A 398 -13.76 12.10 32.93
C ALA A 398 -12.44 12.82 33.26
N LYS A 399 -11.66 13.23 32.26
CA LYS A 399 -10.42 13.98 32.45
C LYS A 399 -10.70 15.34 33.10
N VAL A 400 -11.68 16.08 32.58
CA VAL A 400 -12.11 17.37 33.15
C VAL A 400 -12.60 17.21 34.60
N ALA A 401 -13.38 16.17 34.89
CA ALA A 401 -13.85 15.90 36.25
C ALA A 401 -12.73 15.51 37.23
N THR A 402 -11.58 15.06 36.74
CA THR A 402 -10.41 14.69 37.56
C THR A 402 -9.47 15.88 37.76
N GLU A 403 -9.48 16.85 36.84
CA GLU A 403 -8.66 18.08 36.89
C GLU A 403 -9.36 19.25 37.61
N ALA A 404 -10.68 19.20 37.78
CA ALA A 404 -11.50 20.15 38.54
C ALA A 404 -11.58 19.78 40.03
#